data_AF-A0A523C8N8-F1
#
_entry.id   AF-A0A523C8N8-F1
#
_cell.length_a   1.000
_cell.length_b   1.000
_cell.length_c   1.000
_cell.angle_alpha   90.00
_cell.angle_beta   90.00
_cell.angle_gamma   90.00
#
_symmetry.space_group_name_H-M   'P 1'
#
loop_
_entity.id
_entity.type
_entity.pdbx_description
1 polymer ?
#
loop_
_entity_poly.entity_id
_entity_poly.type
_entity_poly.pdbx_seq_one_letter_code
_entity_poly.pdbx_strand_id
1 'polypeptide(L)'
;MPEITQETIEEIESEYAKWAEFLNVGVGLLSFSLGISCLGTPRPDVTGFLSLLFMLLFMVYGQKHFPLKLRELRKASLVGIDELLLLGIERKYFGIRGVSKNFPVFLAGWLFLGGVAIYDAFFK
;
A
#
# COMPACT_ATOMS: atom_id res chain seq x y z
N MET A 1 -30.93 -3.18 -1.96
CA MET A 1 -29.54 -3.69 -2.01
C MET A 1 -28.69 -2.54 -2.52
N PRO A 2 -27.48 -2.28 -1.99
CA PRO A 2 -26.63 -1.22 -2.54
C PRO A 2 -26.27 -1.60 -3.98
N GLU A 3 -26.74 -0.82 -4.94
CA GLU A 3 -26.49 -1.01 -6.37
C GLU A 3 -25.20 -0.28 -6.74
N ILE A 4 -24.28 -0.94 -7.46
CA ILE A 4 -23.03 -0.31 -7.89
C ILE A 4 -23.33 0.57 -9.11
N THR A 5 -23.49 1.86 -8.86
CA THR A 5 -23.67 2.88 -9.91
C THR A 5 -22.33 3.36 -10.49
N GLN A 6 -22.37 4.05 -11.63
CA GLN A 6 -21.18 4.69 -12.20
C GLN A 6 -20.57 5.73 -11.24
N GLU A 7 -21.40 6.51 -10.55
CA GLU A 7 -20.97 7.45 -9.50
C GLU A 7 -20.21 6.75 -8.37
N THR A 8 -20.67 5.55 -7.97
CA THR A 8 -19.97 4.73 -6.97
C THR A 8 -18.57 4.32 -7.44
N ILE A 9 -18.42 3.99 -8.72
CA ILE A 9 -17.12 3.62 -9.31
C ILE A 9 -16.17 4.82 -9.35
N GLU A 10 -16.68 5.99 -9.74
CA GLU A 10 -15.89 7.24 -9.80
C GLU A 10 -15.42 7.68 -8.41
N GLU A 11 -16.27 7.55 -7.39
CA GLU A 11 -15.87 7.80 -6.00
C GLU A 11 -14.78 6.84 -5.53
N ILE A 12 -14.90 5.53 -5.80
CA ILE A 12 -13.88 4.54 -5.46
C ILE A 12 -12.56 4.86 -6.17
N GLU A 13 -12.60 5.26 -7.43
CA GLU A 13 -11.41 5.62 -8.20
C GLU A 13 -10.70 6.85 -7.58
N SER A 14 -11.46 7.86 -7.18
CA SER A 14 -10.95 9.05 -6.50
C SER A 14 -10.33 8.73 -5.13
N GLU A 15 -11.03 7.95 -4.30
CA GLU A 15 -10.51 7.52 -2.99
C GLU A 15 -9.26 6.65 -3.14
N TYR A 16 -9.27 5.73 -4.10
CA TYR A 16 -8.12 4.88 -4.39
C TYR A 16 -6.92 5.69 -4.86
N ALA A 17 -7.11 6.69 -5.73
CA ALA A 17 -6.03 7.55 -6.19
C ALA A 17 -5.36 8.28 -5.02
N LYS A 18 -6.15 8.85 -4.10
CA LYS A 18 -5.64 9.49 -2.87
C LYS A 18 -4.89 8.51 -1.98
N TRP A 19 -5.42 7.30 -1.83
CA TRP A 19 -4.75 6.24 -1.06
C TRP A 19 -3.43 5.79 -1.70
N ALA A 20 -3.39 5.71 -3.03
CA ALA A 20 -2.17 5.41 -3.77
C ALA A 20 -1.12 6.50 -3.68
N GLU A 21 -1.54 7.76 -3.73
CA GLU A 21 -0.66 8.90 -3.47
C GLU A 21 -0.10 8.85 -2.04
N PHE A 22 -0.94 8.60 -1.04
CA PHE A 22 -0.51 8.41 0.34
C PHE A 22 0.51 7.27 0.48
N LEU A 23 0.30 6.12 -0.17
CA LEU A 23 1.25 5.01 -0.12
C LEU A 23 2.57 5.35 -0.82
N ASN A 24 2.54 6.00 -1.99
CA ASN A 24 3.77 6.38 -2.67
C ASN A 24 4.57 7.45 -1.92
N VAL A 25 3.90 8.53 -1.53
CA VAL A 25 4.55 9.69 -0.89
C VAL A 25 4.79 9.42 0.59
N GLY A 26 3.76 8.99 1.33
CA GLY A 26 3.88 8.76 2.77
C GLY A 26 4.73 7.55 3.09
N VAL A 27 4.47 6.40 2.46
CA VAL A 27 5.14 5.14 2.81
C VAL A 27 6.41 4.93 1.98
N GLY A 28 6.34 5.13 0.66
CA GLY A 28 7.46 4.92 -0.26
C GLY A 28 8.63 5.86 -0.01
N LEU A 29 8.37 7.18 0.00
CA LEU A 29 9.43 8.17 0.23
C LEU A 29 10.05 8.03 1.62
N LEU A 30 9.23 7.77 2.64
CA LEU A 30 9.72 7.58 4.01
C LEU A 30 10.58 6.31 4.12
N SER A 31 10.14 5.21 3.51
CA SER A 31 10.92 3.95 3.49
C SER A 31 12.25 4.12 2.78
N PHE A 32 12.26 4.82 1.64
CA PHE A 32 13.49 5.16 0.94
C PHE A 32 14.43 6.02 1.79
N SER A 33 13.90 7.06 2.43
CA SER A 33 14.67 7.96 3.29
C SER A 33 15.28 7.24 4.48
N LEU A 34 14.49 6.40 5.17
CA LEU A 34 14.96 5.55 6.26
C LEU A 34 16.03 4.57 5.78
N GLY A 35 15.86 3.97 4.60
CA GLY A 35 16.86 3.09 4.00
C GLY A 35 18.21 3.78 3.82
N ILE A 36 18.22 5.02 3.30
CA ILE A 36 19.45 5.82 3.16
C ILE A 36 20.03 6.12 4.54
N SER A 37 19.21 6.53 5.50
CA SER A 37 19.67 6.82 6.86
C SER A 37 20.31 5.59 7.54
N CYS A 38 19.76 4.39 7.32
CA CYS A 38 20.28 3.14 7.89
C CYS A 38 21.69 2.81 7.37
N LEU A 39 21.99 3.11 6.10
CA LEU A 39 23.33 2.87 5.54
C LEU A 39 24.44 3.69 6.21
N GLY A 40 24.10 4.81 6.84
CA GLY A 40 25.04 5.66 7.57
C GLY A 40 25.29 5.23 9.02
N THR A 41 24.62 4.18 9.51
CA THR A 41 24.74 3.75 10.91
C THR A 41 25.79 2.64 11.08
N PRO A 42 26.31 2.44 12.31
CA PRO A 42 27.25 1.35 12.59
C PRO A 42 26.63 -0.06 12.48
N ARG A 43 25.29 -0.17 12.56
CA ARG A 43 24.54 -1.43 12.42
C ARG A 43 23.32 -1.21 11.52
N PRO A 44 23.53 -1.14 10.19
CA PRO A 44 22.47 -0.93 9.21
C PRO A 44 21.36 -1.97 9.32
N ASP A 45 21.69 -3.23 9.59
CA ASP A 45 20.76 -4.32 9.85
C ASP A 45 19.75 -3.99 10.97
N VAL A 46 20.23 -3.66 12.17
CA VAL A 46 19.40 -3.39 13.35
C VAL A 46 18.52 -2.16 13.11
N THR A 47 19.11 -1.09 12.57
CA THR A 47 18.34 0.13 12.27
C THR A 47 17.35 -0.06 11.12
N GLY A 48 17.68 -0.94 10.17
CA GLY A 48 16.81 -1.34 9.06
C GLY A 48 15.59 -2.10 9.57
N PHE A 49 15.78 -3.12 10.42
CA PHE A 49 14.65 -3.84 11.03
C PHE A 49 13.78 -2.96 11.93
N LEU A 50 14.39 -2.04 12.69
CA LEU A 50 13.64 -1.08 13.50
C LEU A 50 12.83 -0.12 12.61
N SER A 51 13.42 0.34 11.51
CA SER A 51 12.73 1.17 10.51
C SER A 51 11.59 0.42 9.83
N LEU A 52 11.78 -0.86 9.48
CA LEU A 52 10.71 -1.71 8.95
C LEU A 52 9.57 -1.86 9.96
N LEU A 53 9.88 -2.08 11.25
CA LEU A 53 8.88 -2.13 12.30
C LEU A 53 8.09 -0.81 12.39
N PHE A 54 8.78 0.33 12.35
CA PHE A 54 8.14 1.64 12.33
C PHE A 54 7.24 1.82 11.09
N MET A 55 7.72 1.42 9.91
CA MET A 55 6.93 1.47 8.68
C MET A 55 5.69 0.57 8.73
N LEU A 56 5.77 -0.61 9.35
CA LEU A 56 4.62 -1.47 9.59
C LEU A 56 3.58 -0.77 10.47
N LEU A 57 4.00 -0.14 11.57
CA LEU A 57 3.10 0.63 12.44
C LEU A 57 2.47 1.83 11.71
N PHE A 58 3.27 2.52 10.88
CA PHE A 58 2.79 3.63 10.06
C PHE A 58 1.75 3.16 9.02
N MET A 59 1.93 1.98 8.42
CA MET A 59 0.93 1.38 7.54
C MET A 59 -0.35 0.98 8.28
N VAL A 60 -0.24 0.44 9.50
CA VAL A 60 -1.42 0.15 10.35
C VAL A 60 -2.20 1.43 10.64
N TYR A 61 -1.51 2.53 10.95
CA TYR A 61 -2.15 3.84 11.08
C TYR A 61 -2.79 4.30 9.75
N GLY A 62 -2.08 4.10 8.64
CA GLY A 62 -2.51 4.41 7.28
C GLY A 62 -3.74 3.65 6.80
N GLN A 63 -4.14 2.56 7.45
CA GLN A 63 -5.39 1.85 7.14
C GLN A 63 -6.63 2.74 7.30
N LYS A 64 -6.55 3.82 8.08
CA LYS A 64 -7.63 4.82 8.18
C LYS A 64 -7.89 5.57 6.88
N HIS A 65 -6.91 5.63 5.99
CA HIS A 65 -7.04 6.25 4.66
C HIS A 65 -7.47 5.28 3.58
N PHE A 66 -7.73 4.01 3.92
CA PHE A 66 -8.23 3.03 2.97
C PHE A 66 -9.61 3.47 2.43
N PRO A 67 -9.88 3.31 1.12
CA PRO A 67 -11.15 3.72 0.51
C PRO A 67 -12.37 3.18 1.28
N LEU A 68 -13.15 4.09 1.86
CA LEU A 68 -14.24 3.75 2.76
C LEU A 68 -15.37 3.06 2.00
N LYS A 69 -15.69 3.57 0.80
CA LYS A 69 -16.77 3.01 -0.02
C LYS A 69 -16.47 1.59 -0.47
N LEU A 70 -15.20 1.31 -0.80
CA LEU A 70 -14.76 -0.05 -1.09
C LEU A 70 -14.85 -0.97 0.14
N ARG A 71 -14.51 -0.45 1.33
CA ARG A 71 -14.62 -1.21 2.58
C ARG A 71 -16.08 -1.53 2.92
N GLU A 72 -17.00 -0.62 2.65
CA GLU A 72 -18.44 -0.83 2.81
C GLU A 72 -18.97 -1.88 1.83
N LEU A 73 -18.60 -1.79 0.55
CA LEU A 73 -18.97 -2.78 -0.46
C LEU A 73 -18.44 -4.18 -0.14
N ARG A 74 -17.23 -4.31 0.41
CA ARG A 74 -16.69 -5.61 0.89
C ARG A 74 -17.48 -6.22 2.05
N LYS A 75 -18.10 -5.37 2.88
CA LYS A 75 -18.91 -5.82 4.02
C LYS A 75 -20.35 -6.09 3.63
N ALA A 76 -20.80 -5.52 2.51
CA ALA A 76 -22.11 -5.82 1.96
C ALA A 76 -22.13 -7.25 1.44
N SER A 77 -23.15 -8.03 1.81
CA SER A 77 -23.42 -9.34 1.22
C SER A 77 -24.01 -9.15 -0.18
N LEU A 78 -23.17 -8.71 -1.13
CA LEU A 78 -23.53 -8.54 -2.54
C LEU A 78 -23.80 -9.91 -3.17
N VAL A 79 -24.75 -9.98 -4.11
CA VAL A 79 -25.11 -11.22 -4.81
C VAL A 79 -25.29 -10.90 -6.29
N GLY A 80 -24.77 -11.77 -7.17
CA GLY A 80 -25.00 -11.68 -8.61
C GLY A 80 -24.08 -10.68 -9.31
N ILE A 81 -24.66 -9.70 -10.00
CA ILE A 81 -23.89 -8.76 -10.85
C ILE A 81 -23.02 -7.83 -10.01
N ASP A 82 -23.51 -7.35 -8.87
CA ASP A 82 -22.75 -6.46 -7.98
C ASP A 82 -21.51 -7.14 -7.38
N GLU A 83 -21.58 -8.44 -7.11
CA GLU A 83 -20.43 -9.23 -6.65
C GLU A 83 -19.34 -9.31 -7.74
N LEU A 84 -19.75 -9.58 -8.99
CA LEU A 84 -18.85 -9.59 -10.14
C LEU A 84 -18.20 -8.22 -10.39
N LEU A 85 -18.97 -7.14 -10.23
CA LEU A 85 -18.46 -5.77 -10.36
C LEU A 85 -17.43 -5.45 -9.26
N LEU A 86 -17.70 -5.83 -8.01
CA LEU A 86 -16.74 -5.66 -6.92
C LEU A 86 -15.44 -6.42 -7.20
N LEU A 87 -15.52 -7.69 -7.61
CA LEU A 87 -14.34 -8.48 -7.99
C LEU A 87 -13.56 -7.84 -9.15
N GLY A 88 -14.26 -7.26 -10.12
CA GLY A 88 -13.66 -6.52 -11.24
C GLY A 88 -12.90 -5.28 -10.76
N ILE A 89 -13.50 -4.48 -9.88
CA ILE A 89 -12.90 -3.31 -9.23
C ILE A 89 -11.66 -3.73 -8.44
N GLU A 90 -11.77 -4.77 -7.62
CA GLU A 90 -10.64 -5.27 -6.83
C GLU A 90 -9.49 -5.75 -7.72
N ARG A 91 -9.80 -6.47 -8.80
CA ARG A 91 -8.78 -6.94 -9.74
C ARG A 91 -8.11 -5.78 -10.49
N LYS A 92 -8.86 -4.73 -10.84
CA LYS A 92 -8.32 -3.51 -11.50
C LYS A 92 -7.31 -2.81 -10.59
N TYR A 93 -7.66 -2.61 -9.32
CA TYR A 93 -6.91 -1.76 -8.39
C TYR A 93 -5.88 -2.52 -7.52
N PHE A 94 -6.20 -3.74 -7.10
CA PHE A 94 -5.36 -4.57 -6.22
C PHE A 94 -4.71 -5.75 -6.95
N GLY A 95 -5.04 -5.98 -8.23
CA GLY A 95 -4.33 -6.95 -9.04
C GLY A 95 -2.88 -6.54 -9.27
N ILE A 96 -2.01 -7.52 -9.57
CA ILE A 96 -0.56 -7.33 -9.75
C ILE A 96 -0.24 -6.13 -10.68
N ARG A 97 -0.95 -6.02 -11.81
CA ARG A 97 -0.78 -4.91 -12.76
C ARG A 97 -1.19 -3.55 -12.20
N GLY A 98 -2.29 -3.50 -11.45
CA GLY A 98 -2.75 -2.28 -10.78
C GLY A 98 -1.75 -1.86 -9.74
N VAL A 99 -1.28 -2.81 -8.93
CA VAL A 99 -0.31 -2.55 -7.88
C VAL A 99 1.02 -2.03 -8.44
N SER A 100 1.58 -2.69 -9.45
CA SER A 100 2.85 -2.27 -10.04
C SER A 100 2.78 -0.88 -10.71
N LYS A 101 1.63 -0.51 -11.28
CA LYS A 101 1.45 0.78 -11.94
C LYS A 101 1.17 1.91 -10.96
N ASN A 102 0.35 1.65 -9.95
CA ASN A 102 -0.14 2.70 -9.05
C ASN A 102 0.76 2.90 -7.82
N PHE A 103 1.61 1.94 -7.47
CA PHE A 103 2.48 2.04 -6.27
C PHE A 103 3.99 1.89 -6.56
N PRO A 104 4.56 2.53 -7.61
CA PRO A 104 5.96 2.31 -7.97
C PRO A 104 6.94 2.81 -6.90
N VAL A 105 6.67 3.98 -6.31
CA VAL A 105 7.54 4.59 -5.29
C VAL A 105 7.43 3.82 -3.98
N PHE A 106 6.21 3.40 -3.61
CA PHE A 106 5.98 2.52 -2.48
C PHE A 106 6.80 1.22 -2.60
N LEU A 107 6.70 0.53 -3.74
CA LEU A 107 7.43 -0.72 -3.97
C LEU A 107 8.93 -0.49 -3.94
N ALA A 108 9.44 0.54 -4.62
CA ALA A 108 10.86 0.86 -4.63
C ALA A 108 11.40 1.16 -3.22
N GLY A 109 10.69 1.98 -2.45
CA GLY A 109 11.07 2.34 -1.07
C GLY A 109 11.09 1.12 -0.14
N TRP A 110 10.06 0.27 -0.21
CA TRP A 110 9.99 -0.95 0.60
C TRP A 110 11.06 -1.98 0.24
N LEU A 111 11.28 -2.22 -1.06
CA LEU A 111 12.31 -3.14 -1.53
C LEU A 111 13.70 -2.65 -1.13
N PHE A 112 13.95 -1.34 -1.22
CA PHE A 112 15.23 -0.76 -0.82
C PHE A 112 15.47 -0.92 0.69
N LEU A 113 14.52 -0.50 1.53
CA LEU A 113 14.67 -0.62 2.99
C LEU A 113 14.77 -2.08 3.44
N GLY A 114 13.95 -2.96 2.89
CA GLY A 114 14.04 -4.41 3.13
C GLY A 114 15.38 -4.99 2.68
N GLY A 115 15.87 -4.54 1.53
CA GLY A 115 17.20 -4.89 1.02
C GLY A 115 18.31 -4.47 1.99
N VAL A 116 18.28 -3.24 2.53
CA VAL A 116 19.26 -2.77 3.52
C VAL A 116 19.23 -3.64 4.79
N ALA A 117 18.03 -3.91 5.32
CA ALA A 117 17.88 -4.71 6.53
C ALA A 117 18.36 -6.16 6.36
N ILE A 118 18.10 -6.78 5.22
CA ILE A 118 18.44 -8.19 4.95
C ILE A 118 19.89 -8.34 4.48
N TYR A 119 20.36 -7.47 3.58
CA TYR A 119 21.69 -7.60 2.99
C TYR A 119 22.80 -7.55 4.05
N ASP A 120 22.72 -6.58 4.96
CA ASP A 120 23.70 -6.40 6.02
C ASP A 120 23.60 -7.51 7.10
N ALA A 121 22.42 -8.10 7.29
CA ALA A 121 22.21 -9.20 8.24
C ALA A 121 22.70 -10.58 7.76
N PHE A 122 22.70 -10.83 6.44
CA PHE A 122 22.92 -12.18 5.90
C PHE A 122 24.06 -12.32 4.89
N PHE A 123 24.52 -11.23 4.27
CA PHE A 123 25.47 -11.28 3.15
C PHE A 123 26.76 -10.49 3.39
N LYS A 124 26.90 -9.87 4.56
CA LYS A 124 28.05 -9.07 4.96
C LYS A 124 28.59 -9.58 6.29
#